data_AF-A0AB36IYR2-F1
#
_entry.id   AF-A0AB36IYR2-F1
#
_cell.length_a   1.000
_cell.length_b   1.000
_cell.length_c   1.000
_cell.angle_alpha   90.00
_cell.angle_beta   90.00
_cell.angle_gamma   90.00
#
_symmetry.space_group_name_H-M   'P 1'
#
loop_
_entity.id
_entity.type
_entity.pdbx_description
1 polymer ?
#
loop_
_entity_poly.entity_id
_entity_poly.type
_entity_poly.pdbx_seq_one_letter_code
_entity_poly.pdbx_strand_id
1 'polypeptide(L)'
;MSTLERIVTVRPAYDCIGVRPCVHGSENCKPGTGGSHGRHNAEMHMTVRGPDAEVTLVISTGWDLPTVPAHHRLARNGEYPRGAFVEFHTARPCYEDQDRREPQPGDTCYGWPGCYVNSGYTMADEPTRLLVERGSDAVWAWLENQYAEAQMDVAKVNASLT
;
A
#
# COMPACT_ATOMS: atom_id res chain seq x y z
N MET A 1 26.50 -0.43 4.15
CA MET A 1 25.11 -0.94 4.23
C MET A 1 24.22 0.26 3.98
N SER A 2 23.38 0.22 2.96
CA SER A 2 22.33 1.23 2.80
C SER A 2 21.37 1.14 3.98
N THR A 3 21.07 2.27 4.61
CA THR A 3 20.12 2.33 5.71
C THR A 3 18.71 2.09 5.19
N LEU A 4 17.91 1.27 5.89
CA LEU A 4 16.49 1.14 5.59
C LEU A 4 15.77 2.45 5.93
N GLU A 5 14.87 2.87 5.07
CA GLU A 5 14.03 4.05 5.30
C GLU A 5 12.65 3.61 5.78
N ARG A 6 12.17 4.22 6.87
CA ARG A 6 10.78 4.12 7.33
C ARG A 6 10.04 5.38 6.91
N ILE A 7 9.01 5.23 6.10
CA ILE A 7 8.25 6.35 5.53
C ILE A 7 6.79 6.19 5.96
N VAL A 8 6.20 7.29 6.44
CA VAL A 8 4.75 7.38 6.65
C VAL A 8 4.21 8.46 5.74
N THR A 9 3.22 8.12 4.92
CA THR A 9 2.41 9.12 4.21
C THR A 9 0.95 8.95 4.58
N VAL A 10 0.22 10.05 4.60
CA VAL A 10 -1.23 10.03 4.78
C VAL A 10 -1.83 10.78 3.62
N ARG A 11 -2.74 10.12 2.90
CA ARG A 11 -3.42 10.69 1.74
C ARG A 11 -4.93 10.63 1.94
N PRO A 12 -5.69 11.61 1.41
CA PRO A 12 -7.13 11.45 1.28
C PRO A 12 -7.42 10.15 0.53
N ALA A 13 -8.42 9.42 1.01
CA ALA A 13 -8.90 8.25 0.29
C ALA A 13 -9.50 8.68 -1.06
N TYR A 14 -9.31 7.85 -2.09
CA TYR A 14 -9.87 8.09 -3.41
C TYR A 14 -11.36 7.73 -3.43
N ASP A 15 -12.24 8.74 -3.39
CA ASP A 15 -13.66 8.53 -3.64
C ASP A 15 -13.97 8.71 -5.13
N CYS A 16 -14.21 7.60 -5.82
CA CYS A 16 -14.65 7.65 -7.21
C CYS A 16 -16.15 7.94 -7.40
N ILE A 17 -16.94 8.02 -6.33
CA ILE A 17 -18.38 8.29 -6.34
C ILE A 17 -18.65 9.80 -6.15
N GLY A 18 -17.91 10.46 -5.26
CA GLY A 18 -17.99 11.89 -4.98
C GLY A 18 -17.19 12.79 -5.94
N VAL A 19 -16.08 12.30 -6.48
CA VAL A 19 -15.28 13.00 -7.49
C VAL A 19 -15.80 12.65 -8.89
N ARG A 20 -16.45 13.61 -9.55
CA ARG A 20 -16.86 13.47 -10.96
C ARG A 20 -15.97 14.33 -11.87
N PRO A 21 -15.23 13.72 -12.82
CA PRO A 21 -15.11 12.27 -13.07
C PRO A 21 -14.12 11.57 -12.10
N CYS A 22 -14.36 10.29 -11.84
CA CYS A 22 -13.41 9.40 -11.16
C CYS A 22 -12.04 9.42 -11.86
N VAL A 23 -10.95 9.49 -11.10
CA VAL A 23 -9.57 9.46 -11.64
C VAL A 23 -9.22 8.15 -12.35
N HIS A 24 -9.90 7.05 -12.02
CA HIS A 24 -9.77 5.74 -12.67
C HIS A 24 -10.83 5.49 -13.76
N GLY A 25 -11.57 6.53 -14.17
CA GLY A 25 -12.68 6.42 -15.12
C GLY A 25 -14.01 6.08 -14.44
N SER A 26 -15.06 6.82 -14.78
CA SER A 26 -16.39 6.69 -14.19
C SER A 26 -17.14 5.41 -14.56
N GLU A 27 -16.62 4.61 -15.52
CA GLU A 27 -17.27 3.39 -15.97
C GLU A 27 -17.16 2.24 -14.97
N ASN A 28 -16.03 2.15 -14.25
CA ASN A 28 -15.75 1.11 -13.27
C ASN A 28 -16.25 1.45 -11.86
N CYS A 29 -16.72 2.69 -11.62
CA CYS A 29 -17.11 3.21 -10.32
C CYS A 29 -18.59 3.61 -10.23
N LYS A 30 -19.49 2.81 -10.82
CA LYS A 30 -20.93 3.07 -10.78
C LYS A 30 -21.55 2.51 -9.49
N PRO A 31 -22.39 3.27 -8.77
CA PRO A 31 -23.21 2.72 -7.70
C PRO A 31 -24.00 1.50 -8.22
N GLY A 32 -23.86 0.35 -7.55
CA GLY A 32 -24.55 -0.89 -7.91
C GLY A 32 -23.76 -1.86 -8.81
N THR A 33 -22.59 -1.49 -9.34
CA THR A 33 -21.72 -2.41 -10.11
C THR A 33 -20.61 -3.04 -9.28
N GLY A 34 -20.62 -2.87 -7.96
CA GLY A 34 -19.63 -3.45 -7.04
C GLY A 34 -18.25 -2.78 -7.04
N GLY A 35 -17.97 -1.89 -8.00
CA GLY A 35 -16.76 -1.08 -8.04
C GLY A 35 -16.88 0.16 -7.15
N SER A 36 -16.53 0.03 -5.87
CA SER A 36 -16.21 1.19 -5.05
C SER A 36 -14.78 1.04 -4.54
N HIS A 37 -13.89 1.99 -4.84
CA HIS A 37 -12.51 2.00 -4.36
C HIS A 37 -12.39 2.38 -2.87
N GLY A 38 -13.23 1.77 -2.02
CA GLY A 38 -13.24 1.97 -0.58
C GLY A 38 -13.88 3.29 -0.16
N ARG A 39 -14.96 3.23 0.63
CA ARG A 39 -15.54 4.40 1.30
C ARG A 39 -14.83 4.67 2.63
N HIS A 40 -13.54 5.01 2.58
CA HIS A 40 -12.78 5.48 3.74
C HIS A 40 -12.40 6.96 3.55
N ASN A 41 -12.03 7.67 4.63
CA ASN A 41 -11.75 9.12 4.54
C ASN A 41 -10.28 9.41 4.20
N ALA A 42 -9.35 8.69 4.83
CA ALA A 42 -7.92 8.80 4.60
C ALA A 42 -7.25 7.44 4.67
N GLU A 43 -6.21 7.27 3.86
CA GLU A 43 -5.30 6.13 3.90
C GLU A 43 -4.00 6.55 4.57
N MET A 44 -3.50 5.72 5.47
CA MET A 44 -2.13 5.79 5.97
C MET A 44 -1.31 4.70 5.30
N HIS A 45 -0.17 5.10 4.76
CA HIS A 45 0.80 4.24 4.10
C HIS A 45 2.04 4.19 4.99
N MET A 46 2.38 2.99 5.45
CA MET A 46 3.58 2.73 6.24
C MET A 46 4.52 1.89 5.38
N THR A 47 5.65 2.46 4.98
CA THR A 47 6.56 1.86 4.01
C THR A 47 7.94 1.64 4.63
N VAL A 48 8.49 0.45 4.43
CA VAL A 48 9.92 0.15 4.62
C VAL A 48 10.56 0.01 3.25
N ARG A 49 11.60 0.81 3.00
CA ARG A 49 12.29 0.89 1.71
C ARG A 49 13.79 0.64 1.86
N GLY A 50 14.37 -0.01 0.85
CA GLY A 50 15.82 -0.10 0.68
C GLY A 50 16.20 -0.33 -0.80
N PRO A 51 17.41 -0.82 -1.09
CA PRO A 51 17.97 -0.82 -2.46
C PRO A 51 17.26 -1.71 -3.46
N ASP A 52 16.74 -2.85 -3.00
CA ASP A 52 16.23 -3.93 -3.87
C ASP A 52 14.76 -4.28 -3.63
N ALA A 53 14.17 -3.74 -2.54
CA ALA A 53 12.80 -4.01 -2.15
C ALA A 53 12.15 -2.78 -1.48
N GLU A 54 10.83 -2.76 -1.50
CA GLU A 54 9.98 -1.81 -0.79
C GLU A 54 8.71 -2.55 -0.36
N VAL A 55 8.33 -2.44 0.91
CA VAL A 55 7.12 -3.07 1.45
C VAL A 55 6.25 -1.99 2.06
N THR A 56 5.00 -1.89 1.59
CA THR A 56 4.05 -0.86 2.00
C THR A 56 2.80 -1.51 2.58
N LEU A 57 2.49 -1.17 3.83
CA LEU A 57 1.18 -1.44 4.43
C LEU A 57 0.27 -0.24 4.21
N VAL A 58 -0.93 -0.51 3.68
CA VAL A 58 -1.98 0.50 3.50
C VAL A 58 -3.11 0.25 4.49
N ILE A 59 -3.43 1.28 5.26
CA ILE A 59 -4.46 1.26 6.30
C ILE A 59 -5.52 2.29 5.97
N SER A 60 -6.77 1.86 5.85
CA SER A 60 -7.93 2.74 5.88
C SER A 60 -8.14 3.26 7.31
N THR A 61 -7.95 4.55 7.54
CA THR A 61 -7.90 5.11 8.91
C THR A 61 -9.25 5.57 9.46
N GLY A 62 -10.17 5.97 8.57
CA GLY A 62 -11.42 6.65 8.95
C GLY A 62 -11.22 8.09 9.47
N TRP A 63 -10.00 8.65 9.41
CA TRP A 63 -9.71 10.00 9.91
C TRP A 63 -10.28 11.12 9.02
N ASP A 64 -10.84 12.15 9.65
CA ASP A 64 -11.25 13.38 8.96
C ASP A 64 -10.08 14.34 8.83
N LEU A 65 -9.36 14.26 7.71
CA LEU A 65 -8.37 15.28 7.41
C LEU A 65 -9.05 16.56 6.87
N PRO A 66 -8.45 17.75 7.04
CA PRO A 66 -8.96 18.98 6.43
C PRO A 66 -9.10 18.87 4.90
N THR A 67 -8.29 18.02 4.27
CA THR A 67 -8.30 17.73 2.84
C THR A 67 -9.41 16.77 2.41
N VAL A 68 -10.14 16.15 3.35
CA VAL A 68 -11.28 15.27 3.06
C VAL A 68 -12.54 16.11 2.87
N PRO A 69 -13.18 16.06 1.67
CA PRO A 69 -14.43 16.75 1.41
C PRO A 69 -15.54 16.34 2.38
N ALA A 70 -16.40 17.28 2.76
CA ALA A 70 -17.46 17.04 3.74
C ALA A 70 -18.39 15.88 3.38
N HIS A 71 -18.62 15.64 2.08
CA HIS A 71 -19.50 14.56 1.61
C HIS A 71 -18.88 13.15 1.77
N HIS A 72 -17.56 13.01 1.94
CA HIS A 72 -16.92 11.72 2.25
C HIS A 72 -17.14 11.32 3.72
N ARG A 73 -17.21 12.32 4.62
CA ARG A 73 -17.27 12.11 6.09
C ARG A 73 -18.52 11.35 6.54
N LEU A 74 -19.56 11.31 5.71
CA LEU A 74 -20.86 10.68 6.01
C LEU A 74 -20.89 9.16 5.75
N ALA A 75 -19.82 8.57 5.19
CA ALA A 75 -19.81 7.15 4.80
C ALA A 75 -19.35 6.16 5.91
N ARG A 76 -19.31 6.60 7.17
CA ARG A 76 -18.68 5.91 8.33
C ARG A 76 -19.37 4.63 8.85
N ASN A 77 -20.10 3.89 8.02
CA ASN A 77 -20.76 2.66 8.50
C ASN A 77 -19.79 1.46 8.64
N GLY A 78 -18.47 1.70 8.80
CA GLY A 78 -17.43 0.69 8.85
C GLY A 78 -16.56 0.77 10.10
N GLU A 79 -15.95 -0.36 10.45
CA GLU A 79 -14.97 -0.46 11.55
C GLU A 79 -13.59 0.01 11.05
N TYR A 80 -13.02 1.01 11.74
CA TYR A 80 -11.73 1.62 11.43
C TYR A 80 -10.84 1.68 12.67
N PRO A 81 -9.49 1.63 12.53
CA PRO A 81 -8.76 1.45 11.27
C PRO A 81 -8.88 0.02 10.73
N ARG A 82 -8.74 -0.13 9.41
CA ARG A 82 -8.80 -1.44 8.72
C ARG A 82 -7.63 -1.58 7.75
N GLY A 83 -7.03 -2.77 7.71
CA GLY A 83 -6.04 -3.12 6.71
C GLY A 83 -6.66 -3.12 5.32
N ALA A 84 -6.09 -2.36 4.39
CA ALA A 84 -6.53 -2.37 2.99
C ALA A 84 -5.79 -3.46 2.21
N PHE A 85 -4.45 -3.39 2.23
CA PHE A 85 -3.57 -4.35 1.58
C PHE A 85 -2.11 -4.12 2.00
N VAL A 86 -1.26 -5.10 1.69
CA VAL A 86 0.20 -4.96 1.73
C VAL A 86 0.72 -5.10 0.31
N GLU A 87 1.61 -4.20 -0.11
CA GLU A 87 2.31 -4.28 -1.38
C GLU A 87 3.78 -4.56 -1.18
N PHE A 88 4.31 -5.43 -2.03
CA PHE A 88 5.71 -5.77 -2.13
C PHE A 88 6.18 -5.32 -3.51
N HIS A 89 7.17 -4.45 -3.52
CA HIS A 89 7.81 -3.95 -4.73
C HIS A 89 9.27 -4.36 -4.72
N THR A 90 9.74 -4.92 -5.83
CA THR A 90 11.14 -5.33 -5.97
C THR A 90 11.75 -4.72 -7.22
N ALA A 91 13.06 -4.45 -7.18
CA ALA A 91 13.81 -3.88 -8.31
C ALA A 91 13.89 -4.85 -9.52
N ARG A 92 13.64 -6.13 -9.28
CA ARG A 92 13.79 -7.25 -10.20
C ARG A 92 12.66 -8.26 -9.97
N PRO A 93 12.29 -9.08 -10.96
CA PRO A 93 11.26 -10.08 -10.78
C PRO A 93 11.74 -11.18 -9.83
N CYS A 94 10.85 -11.62 -8.95
CA CYS A 94 11.06 -12.78 -8.08
C CYS A 94 10.62 -14.10 -8.74
N TYR A 95 9.94 -14.04 -9.90
CA TYR A 95 9.50 -15.19 -10.72
C TYR A 95 9.21 -14.75 -12.17
N GLU A 96 9.18 -15.71 -13.10
CA GLU A 96 9.24 -15.51 -14.56
C GLU A 96 8.16 -14.57 -15.14
N ASP A 97 6.96 -14.57 -14.57
CA ASP A 97 5.81 -13.80 -15.07
C ASP A 97 5.32 -12.72 -14.09
N GLN A 98 6.21 -12.21 -13.23
CA GLN A 98 5.81 -11.17 -12.28
C GLN A 98 5.47 -9.85 -13.01
N ASP A 99 4.32 -9.27 -12.66
CA ASP A 99 3.85 -8.01 -13.23
C ASP A 99 4.85 -6.88 -12.98
N ARG A 100 5.37 -6.33 -14.08
CA ARG A 100 6.18 -5.11 -14.06
C ARG A 100 5.29 -3.88 -14.02
N ARG A 101 5.63 -2.94 -13.13
CA ARG A 101 5.03 -1.61 -13.05
C ARG A 101 6.05 -0.54 -13.38
N GLU A 102 5.58 0.49 -14.06
CA GLU A 102 6.36 1.70 -14.31
C GLU A 102 6.22 2.64 -13.11
N PRO A 103 7.28 3.41 -12.77
CA PRO A 103 7.24 4.32 -11.63
C PRO A 103 6.14 5.36 -11.78
N GLN A 104 5.37 5.59 -10.71
CA GLN A 104 4.36 6.66 -10.67
C GLN A 104 4.90 7.85 -9.84
N PRO A 105 4.67 9.10 -10.26
CA PRO A 105 5.12 10.27 -9.50
C PRO A 105 4.56 10.28 -8.06
N GLY A 106 5.44 10.25 -7.07
CA GLY A 106 5.06 10.30 -5.65
C GLY A 106 4.54 8.97 -5.09
N ASP A 107 4.72 7.87 -5.81
CA ASP A 107 4.28 6.53 -5.41
C ASP A 107 5.47 5.60 -5.11
N THR A 108 5.17 4.31 -4.99
CA THR A 108 6.10 3.19 -4.85
C THR A 108 7.08 3.08 -6.04
N CYS A 109 8.13 2.26 -5.90
CA CYS A 109 9.16 2.02 -6.93
C CYS A 109 10.20 3.14 -7.09
N TYR A 110 10.40 3.90 -6.02
CA TYR A 110 11.31 5.04 -6.03
C TYR A 110 12.77 4.62 -6.24
N GLY A 111 13.41 5.20 -7.25
CA GLY A 111 14.83 4.97 -7.54
C GLY A 111 15.10 3.86 -8.56
N TRP A 112 14.08 3.16 -9.05
CA TRP A 112 14.21 2.17 -10.11
C TRP A 112 13.51 2.62 -11.40
N PRO A 113 13.99 2.20 -12.59
CA PRO A 113 13.33 2.49 -13.87
C PRO A 113 12.00 1.75 -14.03
N GLY A 114 11.72 0.77 -13.16
CA GLY A 114 10.52 -0.02 -13.06
C GLY A 114 10.64 -0.95 -11.86
N CYS A 115 9.53 -1.51 -11.42
CA CYS A 115 9.46 -2.44 -10.29
C CYS A 115 8.58 -3.62 -10.63
N TYR A 116 8.64 -4.64 -9.79
CA TYR A 116 7.81 -5.83 -9.88
C TYR A 116 6.97 -5.91 -8.62
N VAL A 117 5.65 -6.03 -8.79
CA VAL A 117 4.70 -5.91 -7.68
C VAL A 117 4.09 -7.24 -7.31
N ASN A 118 3.83 -7.43 -6.02
CA ASN A 118 2.89 -8.42 -5.52
C ASN A 118 2.01 -7.77 -4.44
N SER A 119 0.71 -8.06 -4.44
CA SER A 119 -0.25 -7.46 -3.51
C SER A 119 -0.88 -8.54 -2.64
N GLY A 120 -0.69 -8.44 -1.33
CA GLY A 120 -1.27 -9.32 -0.32
C GLY A 120 -2.45 -8.67 0.40
N TYR A 121 -3.64 -8.73 -0.17
CA TYR A 121 -4.85 -8.13 0.44
C TYR A 121 -5.18 -8.72 1.82
N THR A 122 -4.96 -10.02 2.03
CA THR A 122 -5.25 -10.72 3.29
C THR A 122 -4.19 -10.51 4.37
N MET A 123 -3.04 -9.91 4.03
CA MET A 123 -1.92 -9.74 4.96
C MET A 123 -2.03 -8.46 5.80
N ALA A 124 -2.99 -7.58 5.51
CA ALA A 124 -3.06 -6.26 6.14
C ALA A 124 -3.76 -6.25 7.51
N ASP A 125 -4.56 -7.27 7.82
CA ASP A 125 -5.37 -7.31 9.05
C ASP A 125 -4.51 -7.42 10.31
N GLU A 126 -3.55 -8.35 10.34
CA GLU A 126 -2.65 -8.53 11.48
C GLU A 126 -1.81 -7.28 11.79
N PRO A 127 -1.06 -6.69 10.85
CA PRO A 127 -0.26 -5.50 11.15
C PRO A 127 -1.14 -4.28 11.49
N THR A 128 -2.36 -4.18 10.95
CA THR A 128 -3.30 -3.14 11.39
C THR A 128 -3.75 -3.35 12.83
N ARG A 129 -4.01 -4.60 13.23
CA ARG A 129 -4.32 -4.94 14.63
C ARG A 129 -3.12 -4.61 15.55
N LEU A 130 -1.89 -4.91 15.13
CA LEU A 130 -0.67 -4.55 15.85
C LEU A 130 -0.56 -3.03 16.07
N LEU A 131 -0.91 -2.23 15.07
CA LEU A 131 -0.91 -0.77 15.21
C LEU A 131 -1.81 -0.32 16.37
N VAL A 132 -3.02 -0.87 16.46
CA VAL A 132 -4.00 -0.50 17.48
C VAL A 132 -3.58 -1.00 18.86
N GLU A 133 -3.11 -2.24 18.95
CA GLU A 133 -2.79 -2.87 20.24
C GLU A 133 -1.43 -2.45 20.82
N ARG A 134 -0.44 -2.19 19.95
CA ARG A 134 0.98 -2.09 20.34
C ARG A 134 1.68 -0.85 19.75
N GLY A 135 0.98 -0.06 18.94
CA GLY A 135 1.54 1.14 18.33
C GLY A 135 2.43 0.88 17.12
N SER A 136 3.01 1.95 16.56
CA SER A 136 3.74 1.94 15.30
C SER A 136 5.02 1.09 15.32
N ASP A 137 5.70 0.98 16.47
CA ASP A 137 6.95 0.22 16.55
C ASP A 137 6.77 -1.27 16.27
N ALA A 138 5.63 -1.84 16.68
CA ALA A 138 5.28 -3.22 16.35
C ALA A 138 5.03 -3.39 14.84
N VAL A 139 4.43 -2.39 14.19
CA VAL A 139 4.21 -2.40 12.74
C VAL A 139 5.53 -2.26 11.99
N TRP A 140 6.44 -1.42 12.47
CA TRP A 140 7.76 -1.28 11.87
C TRP A 140 8.57 -2.57 11.92
N ALA A 141 8.58 -3.24 13.09
CA ALA A 141 9.24 -4.53 13.21
C ALA A 141 8.63 -5.58 12.25
N TRP A 142 7.29 -5.58 12.10
CA TRP A 142 6.62 -6.47 11.15
C TRP A 142 7.02 -6.16 9.70
N LEU A 143 6.99 -4.89 9.28
CA LEU A 143 7.36 -4.46 7.93
C LEU A 143 8.84 -4.75 7.62
N GLU A 144 9.74 -4.56 8.58
CA GLU A 144 11.17 -4.86 8.41
C GLU A 144 11.43 -6.37 8.24
N ASN A 145 10.67 -7.22 8.94
CA ASN A 145 10.73 -8.66 8.72
C ASN A 145 10.24 -9.03 7.31
N GLN A 146 9.12 -8.45 6.86
CA GLN A 146 8.60 -8.65 5.51
C GLN A 146 9.56 -8.16 4.42
N TYR A 147 10.23 -7.03 4.68
CA TYR A 147 11.29 -6.53 3.81
C TYR A 147 12.46 -7.53 3.71
N ALA A 148 12.91 -8.10 4.83
CA ALA A 148 13.98 -9.09 4.84
C ALA A 148 13.60 -10.35 4.04
N GLU A 149 12.36 -10.82 4.15
CA GLU A 149 11.83 -11.93 3.33
C GLU A 149 11.86 -11.59 1.84
N ALA A 150 11.38 -10.40 1.45
CA ALA A 150 11.42 -9.95 0.07
C ALA A 150 12.84 -9.87 -0.48
N GLN A 151 13.81 -9.40 0.32
CA GLN A 151 15.22 -9.39 -0.09
C GLN A 151 15.77 -10.81 -0.32
N MET A 152 15.41 -11.76 0.53
CA MET A 152 15.82 -13.16 0.35
C MET A 152 15.30 -13.74 -0.96
N ASP A 153 14.06 -13.41 -1.34
CA ASP A 153 13.48 -13.88 -2.59
C ASP A 153 14.18 -13.27 -3.81
N VAL A 154 14.48 -11.97 -3.79
CA VAL A 154 15.32 -11.33 -4.82
C VAL A 154 16.70 -12.00 -4.91
N ALA A 155 17.32 -12.31 -3.78
CA ALA A 155 18.64 -12.95 -3.74
C ALA A 155 18.64 -14.38 -4.32
N LYS A 156 17.60 -15.18 -4.04
CA LYS A 156 17.45 -16.55 -4.56
C LYS A 156 17.38 -16.57 -6.10
N VAL A 157 16.66 -15.62 -6.69
CA VAL A 157 16.57 -15.49 -8.15
C VAL A 157 17.92 -15.10 -8.72
N ASN A 158 18.61 -14.12 -8.11
CA ASN A 158 19.94 -13.70 -8.58
C ASN A 158 20.95 -14.86 -8.56
N ALA A 159 20.94 -15.69 -7.52
CA ALA A 159 21.83 -16.86 -7.43
C ALA A 159 21.53 -17.94 -8.48
N SER A 160 20.30 -18.02 -8.97
CA SER A 160 19.90 -18.98 -10.01
C SER A 160 20.29 -18.53 -11.43
N LEU A 161 20.67 -17.26 -11.60
CA LEU A 161 21.03 -16.65 -12.90
C LEU A 161 22.54 -16.53 -13.11
N THR A 162 23.35 -16.86 -12.09
CA THR A 162 24.83 -16.85 -12.11
C THR A 162 25.39 -18.25 -12.19
#